data_AF-A0A1X7GAV8-F1
#
_entry.id   AF-A0A1X7GAV8-F1
#
_cell.length_a   1.000
_cell.length_b   1.000
_cell.length_c   1.000
_cell.angle_alpha   90.00
_cell.angle_beta   90.00
_cell.angle_gamma   90.00
#
_symmetry.space_group_name_H-M   'P 1'
#
loop_
_entity.id
_entity.type
_entity.pdbx_description
1 polymer ?
#
loop_
_entity_poly.entity_id
_entity_poly.type
_entity_poly.pdbx_seq_one_letter_code
_entity_poly.pdbx_strand_id
1 'polypeptide(L)'
;MQTERVTFLTTPDQKAALDAFASSNGMSVGHVVREAANRYISEGAGDDEAALAALIDEVNDAVPRMRADLQQSIAAIRAANARVDAILSDEGVRRL
;
A
#
# COMPACT_ATOMS: atom_id res chain seq x y z
N MET A 1 31.58 8.68 -12.20
CA MET A 1 30.94 7.44 -12.68
C MET A 1 31.14 7.36 -14.18
N GLN A 2 31.84 6.35 -14.68
CA GLN A 2 32.03 6.14 -16.12
C GLN A 2 30.94 5.18 -16.57
N THR A 3 29.98 5.66 -17.35
CA THR A 3 28.88 4.82 -17.87
C THR A 3 29.17 4.45 -19.31
N GLU A 4 29.01 3.18 -19.65
CA GLU A 4 29.10 2.71 -21.03
C GLU A 4 27.86 3.14 -21.84
N ARG A 5 28.03 3.27 -23.17
CA ARG A 5 26.95 3.59 -24.09
C ARG A 5 26.28 2.30 -24.54
N VAL A 6 24.97 2.23 -24.36
CA VAL A 6 24.14 1.13 -24.86
C VAL A 6 23.35 1.62 -26.07
N THR A 7 23.38 0.85 -27.15
CA THR A 7 22.57 1.08 -28.36
C THR A 7 21.49 0.01 -28.41
N PHE A 8 20.23 0.41 -28.57
CA PHE A 8 19.13 -0.52 -28.83
C PHE A 8 18.54 -0.23 -30.21
N LEU A 9 18.12 -1.29 -30.88
CA LEU A 9 17.47 -1.20 -32.19
C LEU A 9 15.95 -1.24 -31.99
N THR A 10 15.24 -0.37 -32.69
CA THR A 10 13.79 -0.21 -32.57
C THR A 10 13.22 0.27 -33.90
N THR A 11 11.93 0.10 -34.12
CA THR A 11 11.27 0.68 -35.31
C THR A 11 11.09 2.19 -35.15
N PRO A 12 10.91 2.96 -36.25
CA PRO A 12 10.62 4.39 -36.17
C PRO A 12 9.41 4.73 -35.29
N ASP A 13 8.34 3.93 -35.39
CA ASP A 13 7.11 4.14 -34.63
C ASP A 13 7.32 3.91 -33.13
N GLN A 14 8.06 2.85 -32.77
CA GLN A 14 8.41 2.58 -31.37
C GLN A 14 9.29 3.68 -30.79
N LYS A 15 10.25 4.20 -31.58
CA LYS A 15 11.07 5.35 -31.17
C LYS A 15 10.20 6.58 -30.90
N ALA A 16 9.28 6.91 -31.81
CA ALA A 16 8.38 8.05 -31.66
C ALA A 16 7.48 7.92 -30.42
N ALA A 17 6.94 6.73 -30.17
CA ALA A 17 6.14 6.44 -28.99
C ALA A 17 6.97 6.60 -27.69
N LEU A 18 8.22 6.13 -27.69
CA LEU A 18 9.12 6.25 -26.54
C LEU A 18 9.56 7.69 -26.29
N ASP A 19 9.85 8.45 -27.34
CA ASP A 19 10.17 9.89 -27.27
C ASP A 19 8.97 10.67 -26.70
N ALA A 20 7.76 10.40 -27.17
CA ALA A 20 6.53 11.03 -26.68
C ALA A 20 6.26 10.70 -25.21
N PHE A 21 6.42 9.44 -24.81
CA PHE A 21 6.27 9.00 -23.42
C PHE A 21 7.30 9.66 -22.49
N ALA A 22 8.57 9.69 -22.89
CA ALA A 22 9.62 10.31 -22.09
C ALA A 22 9.34 11.80 -21.90
N SER A 23 8.98 12.50 -22.99
CA SER A 23 8.65 13.93 -22.97
C SER A 23 7.45 14.25 -22.09
N SER A 24 6.36 13.48 -22.18
CA SER A 24 5.15 13.70 -21.38
C SER A 24 5.37 13.51 -19.88
N ASN A 25 6.39 12.74 -19.50
CA ASN A 25 6.78 12.50 -18.10
C ASN A 25 7.98 13.36 -17.65
N GLY A 26 8.46 14.30 -18.47
CA GLY A 26 9.61 15.14 -18.13
C GLY A 26 10.93 14.38 -17.98
N MET A 27 11.05 13.22 -18.64
CA MET A 27 12.18 12.31 -18.57
C MET A 27 12.94 12.23 -19.90
N SER A 28 14.19 11.76 -19.85
CA SER A 28 14.91 11.36 -21.07
C SER A 28 14.59 9.91 -21.43
N VAL A 29 14.64 9.57 -22.71
CA VAL A 29 14.50 8.18 -23.16
C VAL A 29 15.48 7.23 -22.46
N GLY A 30 16.74 7.67 -22.29
CA GLY A 30 17.74 6.88 -21.59
C GLY A 30 17.40 6.63 -20.11
N HIS A 31 16.70 7.56 -19.46
CA HIS A 31 16.17 7.36 -18.12
C HIS A 31 15.07 6.31 -18.12
N VAL A 32 14.08 6.43 -19.01
CA VAL A 32 12.97 5.48 -19.14
C VAL A 32 13.49 4.05 -19.38
N VAL A 33 14.41 3.89 -20.33
CA VAL A 33 14.98 2.57 -20.67
C VAL A 33 15.78 1.99 -19.51
N ARG A 34 16.54 2.82 -18.78
CA ARG A 34 17.31 2.37 -17.61
C ARG A 34 16.40 1.92 -16.48
N GLU A 35 15.36 2.69 -16.17
CA GLU A 35 14.39 2.34 -15.14
C GLU A 35 13.62 1.06 -15.51
N ALA A 36 13.14 0.97 -16.76
CA ALA A 36 12.46 -0.23 -17.23
C ALA A 36 13.35 -1.47 -17.17
N ALA A 37 14.62 -1.35 -17.57
CA ALA A 37 15.59 -2.44 -17.50
C ALA A 37 15.90 -2.83 -16.04
N ASN A 38 16.09 -1.83 -15.15
CA ASN A 38 16.31 -2.07 -13.73
C ASN A 38 15.14 -2.81 -13.10
N ARG A 39 13.89 -2.39 -13.38
CA ARG A 39 12.69 -3.08 -12.91
C ARG A 39 12.65 -4.50 -13.45
N TYR A 40 12.80 -4.68 -14.76
CA TYR A 40 12.78 -6.02 -15.36
C TYR A 40 13.85 -6.96 -14.81
N ILE A 41 15.04 -6.46 -14.47
CA ILE A 41 16.13 -7.24 -13.86
C ILE A 41 15.88 -7.51 -12.37
N SER A 42 15.32 -6.52 -11.65
CA SER A 42 15.11 -6.60 -10.20
C SER A 42 13.85 -7.41 -9.84
N GLU A 43 12.79 -7.28 -10.64
CA GLU A 43 11.51 -7.99 -10.55
C GLU A 43 11.62 -9.39 -11.17
N GLY A 44 12.75 -10.09 -10.98
CA GLY A 44 12.97 -11.43 -11.53
C GLY A 44 11.72 -12.30 -11.42
N ALA A 45 11.35 -12.99 -12.50
CA ALA A 45 10.00 -13.52 -12.80
C ALA A 45 9.42 -14.61 -11.84
N GLY A 46 9.71 -14.57 -10.54
CA GLY A 46 9.31 -15.60 -9.58
C GLY A 46 9.00 -15.14 -8.15
N ASP A 47 9.01 -13.84 -7.83
CA ASP A 47 8.82 -13.37 -6.44
C ASP A 47 7.47 -12.66 -6.19
N ASP A 48 6.91 -12.00 -7.20
CA ASP A 48 5.71 -11.15 -7.02
C ASP A 48 4.45 -11.94 -6.61
N GLU A 49 4.23 -13.12 -7.20
CA GLU A 49 3.05 -13.94 -6.89
C GLU A 49 3.15 -14.55 -5.48
N ALA A 50 4.36 -14.90 -5.05
CA ALA A 50 4.62 -15.41 -3.69
C ALA A 50 4.47 -14.30 -2.65
N ALA A 51 4.98 -13.10 -2.94
CA ALA A 51 4.79 -11.93 -2.11
C ALA A 51 3.31 -11.52 -2.00
N LEU A 52 2.57 -11.57 -3.11
CA LEU A 52 1.13 -11.30 -3.14
C LEU A 52 0.35 -12.34 -2.33
N ALA A 53 0.68 -13.62 -2.45
CA ALA A 53 0.06 -14.69 -1.67
C ALA A 53 0.30 -14.48 -0.16
N ALA A 54 1.53 -14.16 0.25
CA ALA A 54 1.86 -13.89 1.64
C ALA A 54 1.10 -12.66 2.19
N LEU A 55 0.92 -11.61 1.38
CA LEU A 55 0.12 -10.45 1.77
C LEU A 55 -1.36 -10.79 1.94
N ILE A 56 -1.91 -11.63 1.07
CA ILE A 56 -3.31 -12.08 1.17
C ILE A 56 -3.52 -12.88 2.46
N ASP A 57 -2.59 -13.78 2.79
CA ASP A 57 -2.66 -14.58 4.02
C ASP A 57 -2.60 -13.69 5.27
N GLU A 58 -1.69 -12.72 5.31
CA GLU A 58 -1.60 -11.76 6.41
C GLU A 58 -2.87 -10.92 6.55
N VAL A 59 -3.45 -10.43 5.45
CA VAL A 59 -4.70 -9.66 5.48
C VAL A 59 -5.86 -10.52 6.01
N ASN A 60 -5.91 -11.78 5.61
CA ASN A 60 -6.95 -12.72 6.06
C ASN A 60 -6.84 -13.05 7.55
N ASP A 61 -5.65 -13.00 8.16
CA ASP A 61 -5.48 -13.14 9.62
C ASP A 61 -5.71 -11.81 10.37
N ALA A 62 -5.09 -10.73 9.90
CA ALA A 62 -5.06 -9.45 10.60
C ALA A 62 -6.45 -8.80 10.69
N VAL A 63 -7.23 -8.82 9.60
CA VAL A 63 -8.54 -8.13 9.56
C VAL A 63 -9.54 -8.71 10.57
N PRO A 64 -9.74 -10.04 10.67
CA PRO A 64 -10.57 -10.62 11.71
C PRO A 64 -10.12 -10.28 13.13
N ARG A 65 -8.81 -10.30 13.40
CA ARG A 65 -8.23 -9.96 14.71
C ARG A 65 -8.50 -8.51 15.08
N MET A 66 -8.21 -7.57 14.18
CA MET A 66 -8.51 -6.16 14.37
C MET A 66 -10.00 -5.93 14.65
N ARG A 67 -10.89 -6.62 13.94
CA ARG A 67 -12.33 -6.53 14.18
C ARG A 67 -12.70 -7.03 15.59
N ALA A 68 -12.11 -8.13 16.04
CA ALA A 68 -12.33 -8.67 17.38
C ALA A 68 -11.86 -7.68 18.47
N ASP A 69 -10.67 -7.10 18.31
CA ASP A 69 -10.10 -6.14 19.26
C ASP A 69 -10.97 -4.87 19.36
N LEU A 70 -11.47 -4.38 18.22
CA LEU A 70 -12.39 -3.25 18.18
C LEU A 70 -13.72 -3.57 18.88
N GLN A 71 -14.29 -4.76 18.66
CA GLN A 71 -15.51 -5.18 19.33
C GLN A 71 -15.33 -5.28 20.85
N GLN A 72 -14.20 -5.83 21.30
CA GLN A 72 -13.87 -5.92 22.71
C GLN A 72 -13.72 -4.52 23.33
N SER A 73 -13.05 -3.61 22.63
CA SER A 73 -12.88 -2.22 23.07
C SER A 73 -14.23 -1.50 23.20
N ILE A 74 -15.11 -1.65 22.21
CA ILE A 74 -16.47 -1.09 22.26
C ILE A 74 -17.25 -1.65 23.47
N ALA A 75 -17.16 -2.95 23.73
CA ALA A 75 -17.83 -3.58 24.85
C ALA A 75 -17.30 -3.04 26.20
N ALA A 76 -15.99 -2.88 26.33
CA ALA A 76 -15.36 -2.33 27.52
C ALA A 76 -15.80 -0.87 27.78
N ILE A 77 -15.82 -0.04 26.74
CA ILE A 77 -16.28 1.36 26.82
C ILE A 77 -17.75 1.41 27.26
N ARG A 78 -18.62 0.58 26.66
CA ARG A 78 -20.04 0.52 27.06
C ARG A 78 -20.21 0.11 28.52
N ALA A 79 -19.45 -0.88 28.97
CA ALA A 79 -19.48 -1.32 30.37
C ALA A 79 -18.99 -0.22 31.33
N ALA A 80 -17.94 0.52 30.96
CA ALA A 80 -17.44 1.64 31.74
C ALA A 80 -18.48 2.76 31.83
N ASN A 81 -19.09 3.16 30.71
CA ASN A 81 -20.14 4.17 30.69
C ASN A 81 -21.36 3.75 31.52
N ALA A 82 -21.79 2.49 31.44
CA ALA A 82 -22.90 1.98 32.23
C ALA A 82 -22.61 2.04 33.74
N ARG A 83 -21.36 1.79 34.17
CA ARG A 83 -20.96 1.93 35.57
C ARG A 83 -20.98 3.39 36.02
N VAL A 84 -20.45 4.30 35.22
CA VAL A 84 -20.49 5.75 35.51
C VAL A 84 -21.94 6.23 35.64
N ASP A 85 -22.79 5.84 34.70
CA ASP A 85 -24.21 6.17 34.71
C ASP A 85 -24.93 5.66 35.96
N ALA A 86 -24.63 4.44 36.39
CA ALA A 86 -25.19 3.85 37.60
C ALA A 86 -24.79 4.65 38.86
N ILE A 87 -23.50 4.99 38.99
CA ILE A 87 -23.00 5.81 40.11
C ILE A 87 -23.68 7.18 40.13
N LEU A 88 -23.72 7.88 39.00
CA LEU A 88 -24.32 9.22 38.91
C LEU A 88 -25.85 9.23 39.12
N SER A 89 -26.52 8.10 38.82
CA SER A 89 -27.95 7.96 39.04
C SER A 89 -28.27 7.62 40.50
N ASP A 90 -27.43 6.81 41.16
CA ASP A 90 -27.53 6.46 42.59
C ASP A 90 -27.22 7.66 43.50
N GLU A 91 -26.28 8.51 43.09
CA GLU A 91 -25.94 9.77 43.78
C GLU A 91 -26.98 10.90 43.54
N GLY A 92 -28.05 10.65 42.77
CA GLY A 92 -29.15 11.61 42.58
C GLY A 92 -28.81 12.84 41.71
N VAL A 93 -27.67 12.83 41.02
CA VAL A 93 -27.16 13.98 40.26
C VAL A 93 -27.89 14.18 38.92
N ARG A 94 -28.57 13.15 38.40
CA ARG A 94 -29.35 13.16 37.16
C ARG A 94 -30.78 13.72 37.35
N ARG A 95 -30.90 14.94 37.90
CA ARG A 95 -32.15 15.74 37.85
C ARG A 95 -31.83 17.15 37.37
N LEU A 96 -31.51 17.31 36.08
CA LEU A 96 -31.66 18.55 35.31
C LEU A 96 -31.91 18.18 33.84
#